data_AF-A0A9E1NAI3-F1
#
_entry.id   AF-A0A9E1NAI3-F1
#
_cell.length_a   1.000
_cell.length_b   1.000
_cell.length_c   1.000
_cell.angle_alpha   90.00
_cell.angle_beta   90.00
_cell.angle_gamma   90.00
#
_symmetry.space_group_name_H-M   'P 1'
#
loop_
_entity.id
_entity.type
_entity.pdbx_description
1 polymer ?
#
loop_
_entity_poly.entity_id
_entity_poly.type
_entity_poly.pdbx_seq_one_letter_code
_entity_poly.pdbx_strand_id
1 'polypeptide(L)'
;MSPKRITDLIDDSETLAAFCAQMSGSSYITVDTEFIRDRTYWPRLCLVQVANHDLARAVDPLAVDLDLTPLTELLANPKVIKVFHAARQDVEIFVNQNSAVPTPMFDTQIAAMVCGFGDSVGYDRLVEKLAGAHIDKGSRFTDWSRRPLSDKQIGYALDDVTHLLKVYEALCGQLDQSNRAHWLEEEMAVLTDTATYEQFPDDAWRRLKLRSRNSG
;
A
#
# COMPACT_ATOMS: atom_id res chain seq x y z
N MET A 1 -8.66 16.09 -11.16
CA MET A 1 -7.51 16.09 -12.10
C MET A 1 -6.52 15.05 -11.61
N SER A 2 -5.71 14.44 -12.48
CA SER A 2 -4.63 13.54 -12.01
C SER A 2 -3.51 14.38 -11.39
N PRO A 3 -2.87 13.92 -10.29
CA PRO A 3 -1.79 14.65 -9.67
C PRO A 3 -0.57 14.76 -10.59
N LYS A 4 0.27 15.77 -10.35
CA LYS A 4 1.58 15.87 -10.99
C LYS A 4 2.43 14.69 -10.53
N ARG A 5 2.99 13.93 -11.48
CA ARG A 5 3.97 12.87 -11.21
C ARG A 5 5.37 13.45 -11.32
N ILE A 6 6.18 13.29 -10.27
CA ILE A 6 7.63 13.56 -10.32
C ILE A 6 8.34 12.21 -10.32
N THR A 7 9.05 11.92 -11.40
CA THR A 7 9.71 10.63 -11.63
C THR A 7 11.08 10.52 -10.99
N ASP A 8 11.66 11.62 -10.52
CA ASP A 8 12.87 11.57 -9.71
C ASP A 8 12.52 10.98 -8.33
N LEU A 9 13.20 9.91 -7.97
CA LEU A 9 13.05 9.26 -6.68
C LEU A 9 13.43 10.23 -5.56
N ILE A 10 12.79 10.07 -4.40
CA ILE A 10 13.25 10.70 -3.17
C ILE A 10 14.30 9.76 -2.57
N ASP A 11 15.56 10.16 -2.66
CA ASP A 11 16.73 9.43 -2.17
C ASP A 11 17.57 10.22 -1.16
N ASP A 12 17.09 11.39 -0.72
CA ASP A 12 17.70 12.22 0.31
C ASP A 12 16.68 12.70 1.39
N SER A 13 17.19 12.92 2.60
CA SER A 13 16.37 13.22 3.78
C SER A 13 15.70 14.60 3.73
N GLU A 14 16.31 15.61 3.09
CA GLU A 14 15.73 16.95 3.00
C GLU A 14 14.50 16.94 2.10
N THR A 15 14.63 16.32 0.93
CA THR A 15 13.54 16.14 -0.03
C THR A 15 12.42 15.30 0.58
N LEU A 16 12.75 14.24 1.34
CA LEU A 16 11.75 13.41 2.01
C LEU A 16 10.98 14.20 3.07
N ALA A 17 11.68 14.95 3.92
CA ALA A 17 11.03 15.76 4.96
C ALA A 17 10.09 16.80 4.35
N ALA A 18 10.52 17.50 3.30
CA ALA A 18 9.69 18.48 2.60
C ALA A 18 8.45 17.84 1.96
N PHE A 19 8.62 16.68 1.32
CA PHE A 19 7.51 15.93 0.72
C PHE A 19 6.51 15.46 1.78
N CYS A 20 6.96 14.86 2.88
CA CYS A 20 6.08 14.40 3.97
C CYS A 20 5.35 15.56 4.67
N ALA A 21 5.99 16.72 4.81
CA ALA A 21 5.35 17.93 5.33
C ALA A 21 4.21 18.42 4.41
N GLN A 22 4.42 18.40 3.08
CA GLN A 22 3.37 18.72 2.12
C GLN A 22 2.21 17.71 2.19
N MET A 23 2.51 16.41 2.21
CA MET A 23 1.51 15.34 2.26
C MET A 23 0.65 15.42 3.52
N SER A 24 1.24 15.84 4.65
CA SER A 24 0.56 15.98 5.95
C SER A 24 -0.56 17.02 5.97
N GLY A 25 -0.63 17.92 4.97
CA GLY A 25 -1.73 18.86 4.79
C GLY A 25 -2.98 18.27 4.12
N SER A 26 -2.92 17.02 3.65
CA SER A 26 -4.01 16.36 2.93
C SER A 26 -4.97 15.65 3.90
N SER A 27 -6.26 15.56 3.56
CA SER A 27 -7.21 14.74 4.33
C SER A 27 -6.92 13.24 4.21
N TYR A 28 -6.37 12.82 3.06
CA TYR A 28 -5.92 11.47 2.81
C TYR A 28 -4.76 11.47 1.82
N ILE A 29 -4.01 10.36 1.82
CA ILE A 29 -2.98 10.02 0.85
C ILE A 29 -3.19 8.58 0.41
N THR A 30 -2.80 8.28 -0.81
CA THR A 30 -2.71 6.90 -1.32
C THR A 30 -1.28 6.42 -1.22
N VAL A 31 -1.11 5.19 -0.77
CA VAL A 31 0.19 4.57 -0.54
C VAL A 31 0.21 3.18 -1.16
N ASP A 32 1.34 2.85 -1.76
CA ASP A 32 1.65 1.50 -2.23
C ASP A 32 3.12 1.20 -1.91
N THR A 33 3.51 -0.08 -1.93
CA THR A 33 4.90 -0.48 -1.73
C THR A 33 5.36 -1.54 -2.73
N GLU A 34 6.64 -1.48 -3.08
CA GLU A 34 7.29 -2.55 -3.81
C GLU A 34 8.37 -3.18 -2.94
N PHE A 35 8.40 -4.51 -2.92
CA PHE A 35 9.30 -5.27 -2.05
C PHE A 35 9.69 -6.60 -2.68
N ILE A 36 10.79 -7.17 -2.21
CA ILE A 36 11.21 -8.52 -2.57
C ILE A 36 11.09 -9.44 -1.36
N ARG A 37 10.58 -10.66 -1.58
CA ARG A 37 10.67 -11.78 -0.63
C ARG A 37 11.70 -12.75 -1.18
N ASP A 38 12.94 -12.63 -0.72
CA ASP A 38 14.03 -13.52 -1.13
C ASP A 38 14.29 -14.61 -0.07
N ARG A 39 15.55 -15.00 0.17
CA ARG A 39 15.93 -15.96 1.21
C ARG A 39 15.85 -15.37 2.64
N THR A 40 15.50 -14.10 2.80
CA THR A 40 15.31 -13.48 4.11
C THR A 40 13.98 -13.90 4.75
N TYR A 41 13.96 -13.90 6.08
CA TYR A 41 12.76 -14.19 6.87
C TYR A 41 11.69 -13.09 6.71
N TRP A 42 12.11 -11.84 6.49
CA TRP A 42 11.22 -10.68 6.32
C TRP A 42 11.32 -10.07 4.90
N PRO A 43 10.23 -9.51 4.35
CA PRO A 43 10.27 -8.82 3.07
C PRO A 43 11.18 -7.59 3.13
N ARG A 44 11.96 -7.37 2.08
CA ARG A 44 12.79 -6.18 1.94
C ARG A 44 12.02 -5.11 1.18
N LEU A 45 11.63 -4.04 1.88
CA LEU A 45 11.04 -2.85 1.28
C LEU A 45 12.01 -2.20 0.28
N CYS A 46 11.54 -1.99 -0.95
CA CYS A 46 12.35 -1.51 -2.07
C CYS A 46 11.87 -0.19 -2.64
N LEU A 47 10.58 0.15 -2.51
CA LEU A 47 10.02 1.43 -2.95
C LEU A 47 8.75 1.72 -2.14
N VAL A 48 8.51 2.99 -1.81
CA VAL A 48 7.22 3.43 -1.25
C VAL A 48 6.70 4.55 -2.12
N GLN A 49 5.49 4.39 -2.67
CA GLN A 49 4.86 5.43 -3.47
C GLN A 49 3.80 6.12 -2.63
N VAL A 50 3.74 7.44 -2.74
CA VAL A 50 2.73 8.25 -2.03
C VAL A 50 2.18 9.27 -2.99
N ALA A 51 0.86 9.43 -2.98
CA ALA A 51 0.19 10.48 -3.73
C ALA A 51 -0.92 11.16 -2.93
N ASN A 52 -1.15 12.43 -3.24
CA ASN A 52 -2.37 13.16 -2.95
C ASN A 52 -2.94 13.72 -4.26
N HIS A 53 -3.91 14.66 -4.18
CA HIS A 53 -4.49 15.27 -5.38
C HIS A 53 -3.53 16.11 -6.23
N ASP A 54 -2.46 16.63 -5.64
CA ASP A 54 -1.56 17.57 -6.27
C ASP A 54 -0.31 16.90 -6.81
N LEU A 55 0.23 15.92 -6.07
CA LEU A 55 1.56 15.38 -6.27
C LEU A 55 1.61 13.87 -5.99
N ALA A 56 2.37 13.15 -6.81
CA ALA A 56 2.75 11.76 -6.62
C ALA A 56 4.28 11.61 -6.74
N ARG A 57 4.89 10.95 -5.76
CA ARG A 57 6.34 10.64 -5.73
C ARG A 57 6.61 9.25 -5.17
N ALA A 58 7.79 8.74 -5.48
CA ALA A 58 8.29 7.47 -4.96
C ALA A 58 9.54 7.72 -4.11
N VAL A 59 9.56 7.16 -2.91
CA VAL A 59 10.68 7.17 -1.95
C VAL A 59 11.49 5.91 -2.14
N ASP A 60 12.82 6.05 -2.23
CA ASP A 60 13.78 4.95 -2.30
C ASP A 60 14.34 4.61 -0.90
N PRO A 61 13.80 3.59 -0.20
CA PRO A 61 14.25 3.25 1.14
C PRO A 61 15.62 2.57 1.17
N LEU A 62 16.20 2.27 0.00
CA LEU A 62 17.53 1.68 -0.14
C LEU A 62 18.62 2.74 -0.36
N ALA A 63 18.24 4.02 -0.47
CA ALA A 63 19.17 5.12 -0.58
C ALA A 63 20.08 5.20 0.66
N VAL A 64 21.36 5.51 0.43
CA VAL A 64 22.37 5.54 1.49
C VAL A 64 22.11 6.76 2.38
N ASP A 65 22.17 6.55 3.70
CA ASP A 65 21.99 7.60 4.73
C ASP A 65 20.63 8.31 4.72
N LEU A 66 19.61 7.74 4.05
CA LEU A 66 18.25 8.28 4.05
C LEU A 66 17.57 8.05 5.41
N ASP A 67 17.10 9.15 6.02
CA ASP A 67 16.29 9.11 7.22
C ASP A 67 14.80 8.95 6.88
N LEU A 68 14.24 7.78 7.17
CA LEU A 68 12.83 7.46 6.91
C LEU A 68 11.87 7.95 8.01
N THR A 69 12.37 8.59 9.08
CA THR A 69 11.51 9.10 10.16
C THR A 69 10.35 9.97 9.67
N PRO A 70 10.53 10.93 8.73
CA PRO A 70 9.41 11.72 8.22
C PRO A 70 8.31 10.90 7.53
N LEU A 71 8.67 9.81 6.86
CA LEU A 71 7.72 8.89 6.24
C LEU A 71 6.95 8.11 7.31
N THR A 72 7.66 7.59 8.31
CA THR A 72 7.03 6.88 9.44
C THR A 72 6.06 7.79 10.20
N GLU A 73 6.43 9.05 10.44
CA GLU A 73 5.55 10.05 11.08
C GLU A 73 4.31 10.36 10.23
N LEU A 74 4.46 10.48 8.91
CA LEU A 74 3.33 10.65 8.00
C LEU A 74 2.37 9.44 8.04
N LEU A 75 2.91 8.22 8.04
CA LEU A 75 2.12 7.00 8.13
C LEU A 75 1.41 6.87 9.50
N ALA A 76 1.98 7.43 10.57
CA ALA A 76 1.37 7.48 11.89
C ALA A 76 0.44 8.71 12.13
N ASN A 77 0.40 9.67 11.20
CA ASN A 77 -0.33 10.93 11.41
C ASN A 77 -1.86 10.70 11.47
N PRO A 78 -2.52 10.96 12.62
CA PRO A 78 -3.94 10.65 12.80
C PRO A 78 -4.88 11.55 11.99
N LYS A 79 -4.38 12.64 11.40
CA LYS A 79 -5.17 13.60 10.62
C LYS A 79 -5.27 13.24 9.14
N VAL A 80 -4.48 12.25 8.69
CA VAL A 80 -4.36 11.88 7.28
C VAL A 80 -4.72 10.41 7.14
N ILE A 81 -5.74 10.10 6.35
CA ILE A 81 -6.09 8.71 6.04
C ILE A 81 -5.06 8.14 5.07
N LYS A 82 -4.50 6.96 5.39
CA LYS A 82 -3.63 6.21 4.48
C LYS A 82 -4.46 5.19 3.72
N VAL A 83 -4.61 5.41 2.43
CA VAL A 83 -5.40 4.57 1.53
C VAL A 83 -4.47 3.59 0.82
N PHE A 84 -4.76 2.30 0.97
CA PHE A 84 -4.05 1.20 0.33
C PHE A 84 -5.02 0.32 -0.49
N HIS A 85 -4.47 -0.63 -1.24
CA HIS A 85 -5.23 -1.71 -1.85
C HIS A 85 -4.63 -3.06 -1.45
N ALA A 86 -5.41 -3.93 -0.81
CA ALA A 86 -4.95 -5.27 -0.39
C ALA A 86 -3.70 -5.20 0.50
N ALA A 87 -3.69 -4.29 1.48
CA ALA A 87 -2.54 -3.76 2.21
C ALA A 87 -1.85 -4.75 3.15
N ARG A 88 -2.30 -6.01 3.22
CA ARG A 88 -1.85 -6.95 4.27
C ARG A 88 -0.33 -7.14 4.26
N GLN A 89 0.29 -7.21 3.09
CA GLN A 89 1.74 -7.37 3.00
C GLN A 89 2.49 -6.06 3.28
N ASP A 90 1.93 -4.93 2.88
CA ASP A 90 2.47 -3.60 3.18
C ASP A 90 2.49 -3.34 4.69
N VAL A 91 1.39 -3.64 5.38
CA VAL A 91 1.29 -3.49 6.83
C VAL A 91 2.26 -4.43 7.56
N GLU A 92 2.43 -5.67 7.10
CA GLU A 92 3.44 -6.59 7.65
C GLU A 92 4.84 -5.96 7.60
N ILE A 93 5.19 -5.29 6.50
CA ILE A 93 6.47 -4.60 6.36
C ILE A 93 6.61 -3.46 7.38
N PHE A 94 5.58 -2.60 7.48
CA PHE A 94 5.62 -1.48 8.44
C PHE A 94 5.65 -1.93 9.90
N VAL A 95 4.91 -3.00 10.25
CA VAL A 95 4.96 -3.56 11.61
C VAL A 95 6.35 -4.13 11.91
N ASN A 96 6.98 -4.84 10.98
CA ASN A 96 8.32 -5.38 11.18
C ASN A 96 9.40 -4.28 11.31
N GLN A 97 9.24 -3.16 10.62
CA GLN A 97 10.21 -2.05 10.64
C GLN A 97 9.98 -1.08 11.81
N ASN A 98 8.73 -0.80 12.14
CA ASN A 98 8.34 0.31 13.03
C ASN A 98 7.56 -0.14 14.27
N SER A 99 7.25 -1.44 14.40
CA SER A 99 6.37 -1.99 15.45
C SER A 99 5.01 -1.30 15.52
N ALA A 100 4.53 -0.76 14.39
CA ALA A 100 3.30 0.01 14.29
C ALA A 100 2.66 -0.16 12.91
N VAL A 101 1.33 -0.13 12.88
CA VAL A 101 0.56 -0.03 11.63
C VAL A 101 0.40 1.45 11.24
N PRO A 102 0.31 1.78 9.93
CA PRO A 102 -0.18 3.09 9.52
C PRO A 102 -1.56 3.36 10.12
N THR A 103 -1.85 4.61 10.50
CA THR A 103 -3.15 4.93 11.13
C THR A 103 -3.55 6.41 10.99
N PRO A 104 -4.81 6.75 10.65
CA PRO A 104 -5.89 5.83 10.25
C PRO A 104 -5.65 5.26 8.85
N MET A 105 -6.17 4.05 8.60
CA MET A 105 -6.06 3.36 7.30
C MET A 105 -7.42 3.14 6.64
N PHE A 106 -7.37 3.00 5.32
CA PHE A 106 -8.49 2.54 4.51
C PHE A 106 -7.98 1.56 3.45
N ASP A 107 -8.60 0.38 3.33
CA ASP A 107 -8.25 -0.59 2.30
C ASP A 107 -9.35 -0.66 1.24
N THR A 108 -8.98 -0.35 0.00
CA THR A 108 -9.92 -0.33 -1.13
C THR A 108 -10.38 -1.73 -1.57
N GLN A 109 -9.63 -2.80 -1.30
CA GLN A 109 -10.09 -4.16 -1.57
C GLN A 109 -11.20 -4.57 -0.59
N ILE A 110 -11.03 -4.26 0.70
CA ILE A 110 -12.06 -4.48 1.73
C ILE A 110 -13.31 -3.64 1.40
N ALA A 111 -13.13 -2.36 1.06
CA ALA A 111 -14.23 -1.50 0.66
C ALA A 111 -14.96 -1.99 -0.60
N ALA A 112 -14.22 -2.51 -1.58
CA ALA A 112 -14.80 -3.07 -2.79
C ALA A 112 -15.61 -4.35 -2.51
N MET A 113 -15.19 -5.20 -1.57
CA MET A 113 -15.98 -6.35 -1.13
C MET A 113 -17.35 -5.89 -0.61
N VAL A 114 -17.39 -4.89 0.28
CA VAL A 114 -18.64 -4.31 0.82
C VAL A 114 -19.51 -3.67 -0.28
N CYS A 115 -18.87 -3.08 -1.29
CA CYS A 115 -19.54 -2.52 -2.47
C CYS A 115 -19.99 -3.60 -3.49
N GLY A 116 -19.78 -4.89 -3.23
CA GLY A 116 -20.27 -5.99 -4.06
C GLY A 116 -19.36 -6.35 -5.24
N PHE A 117 -18.08 -6.02 -5.19
CA PHE A 117 -17.09 -6.41 -6.21
C PHE A 117 -16.51 -7.82 -5.98
N GLY A 118 -16.87 -8.46 -4.87
CA GLY A 118 -16.39 -9.77 -4.42
C GLY A 118 -15.20 -9.69 -3.47
N ASP A 119 -14.95 -10.78 -2.75
CA ASP A 119 -14.08 -10.83 -1.56
C ASP A 119 -12.58 -10.60 -1.84
N SER A 120 -12.15 -10.70 -3.09
CA SER A 120 -10.73 -10.56 -3.49
C SER A 120 -10.60 -10.01 -4.90
N VAL A 121 -11.24 -8.86 -5.15
CA VAL A 121 -11.12 -8.18 -6.42
C VAL A 121 -9.69 -7.68 -6.63
N GLY A 122 -9.14 -7.93 -7.82
CA GLY A 122 -7.82 -7.43 -8.20
C GLY A 122 -7.82 -5.93 -8.49
N TYR A 123 -6.70 -5.29 -8.21
CA TYR A 123 -6.52 -3.85 -8.41
C TYR A 123 -6.80 -3.39 -9.84
N ASP A 124 -6.25 -4.11 -10.83
CA ASP A 124 -6.45 -3.84 -12.26
C ASP A 124 -7.93 -3.79 -12.66
N ARG A 125 -8.71 -4.72 -12.14
CA ARG A 125 -10.16 -4.77 -12.39
C ARG A 125 -10.90 -3.60 -11.73
N LEU A 126 -10.48 -3.16 -10.55
CA LEU A 126 -11.06 -1.99 -9.90
C LEU A 126 -10.72 -0.70 -10.64
N VAL A 127 -9.46 -0.53 -11.03
CA VAL A 127 -9.00 0.63 -11.80
C VAL A 127 -9.75 0.71 -13.14
N GLU A 128 -9.93 -0.40 -13.84
CA GLU A 128 -10.71 -0.44 -15.08
C GLU A 128 -12.17 -0.02 -14.84
N LYS A 129 -12.84 -0.61 -13.83
CA LYS A 129 -14.26 -0.34 -13.58
C LYS A 129 -14.53 1.08 -13.03
N LEU A 130 -13.68 1.57 -12.14
CA LEU A 130 -13.96 2.78 -11.34
C LEU A 130 -13.20 4.00 -11.85
N ALA A 131 -11.98 3.81 -12.38
CA ALA A 131 -11.16 4.90 -12.91
C ALA A 131 -11.14 4.95 -14.44
N GLY A 132 -11.67 3.93 -15.13
CA GLY A 132 -11.68 3.84 -16.59
C GLY A 132 -10.27 3.74 -17.20
N ALA A 133 -9.29 3.28 -16.42
CA ALA A 133 -7.89 3.21 -16.80
C ALA A 133 -7.44 1.75 -16.94
N HIS A 134 -6.41 1.51 -17.76
CA HIS A 134 -5.80 0.20 -17.92
C HIS A 134 -4.39 0.22 -17.33
N ILE A 135 -4.09 -0.74 -16.46
CA ILE A 135 -2.76 -0.90 -15.85
C ILE A 135 -1.85 -1.69 -16.79
N ASP A 136 -0.66 -1.14 -17.09
CA ASP A 136 0.40 -1.90 -17.76
C ASP A 136 1.01 -2.91 -16.78
N LYS A 137 0.76 -4.20 -16.99
CA LYS A 137 1.23 -5.28 -16.10
C LYS A 137 2.74 -5.57 -16.25
N GLY A 138 3.43 -4.91 -17.19
CA GLY A 138 4.80 -5.26 -17.58
C GLY A 138 5.88 -5.07 -16.51
N SER A 139 5.64 -4.22 -15.51
CA SER A 139 6.63 -3.92 -14.45
C SER A 139 6.32 -4.59 -13.11
N ARG A 140 5.17 -5.24 -12.95
CA ARG A 140 4.74 -5.86 -11.68
C ARG A 140 5.69 -6.94 -11.16
N PHE A 141 6.28 -7.72 -12.07
CA PHE A 141 7.19 -8.82 -11.72
C PHE A 141 8.62 -8.51 -12.16
N THR A 142 9.21 -7.50 -11.51
CA THR A 142 10.59 -7.07 -11.72
C THR A 142 11.38 -7.17 -10.41
N ASP A 143 12.71 -7.09 -10.51
CA ASP A 143 13.59 -6.99 -9.35
C ASP A 143 13.63 -5.53 -8.86
N TRP A 144 12.76 -5.21 -7.90
CA TRP A 144 12.64 -3.88 -7.31
C TRP A 144 13.83 -3.46 -6.45
N SER A 145 14.74 -4.37 -6.13
CA SER A 145 15.96 -4.05 -5.37
C SER A 145 17.08 -3.48 -6.23
N ARG A 146 16.99 -3.63 -7.56
CA ARG A 146 18.03 -3.14 -8.47
C ARG A 146 18.01 -1.62 -8.55
N ARG A 147 19.21 -1.05 -8.66
CA ARG A 147 19.44 0.37 -8.92
C ARG A 147 20.36 0.58 -10.12
N PRO A 148 20.10 1.61 -10.95
CA PRO A 148 18.94 2.51 -10.90
C PRO A 148 17.64 1.80 -11.32
N LEU A 149 16.48 2.28 -10.85
CA LEU A 149 15.18 1.87 -11.40
C LEU A 149 14.99 2.48 -12.79
N SER A 150 14.32 1.76 -13.68
CA SER A 150 13.99 2.30 -15.00
C SER A 150 12.79 3.25 -14.95
N ASP A 151 12.70 4.19 -15.90
CA ASP A 151 11.55 5.08 -16.06
C ASP A 151 10.22 4.32 -16.14
N LYS A 152 10.24 3.12 -16.73
CA LYS A 152 9.06 2.25 -16.81
C LYS A 152 8.63 1.71 -15.45
N GLN A 153 9.58 1.36 -14.59
CA GLN A 153 9.28 0.91 -13.22
C GLN A 153 8.72 2.06 -12.39
N ILE A 154 9.34 3.24 -12.46
CA ILE A 154 8.88 4.41 -11.71
C ILE A 154 7.50 4.84 -12.21
N GLY A 155 7.29 4.89 -13.52
CA GLY A 155 5.99 5.22 -14.12
C GLY A 155 4.88 4.27 -13.67
N TYR A 156 5.14 2.96 -13.72
CA TYR A 156 4.21 1.94 -13.21
C TYR A 156 3.87 2.16 -11.74
N ALA A 157 4.88 2.33 -10.89
CA ALA A 157 4.70 2.48 -9.45
C ALA A 157 3.90 3.76 -9.10
N LEU A 158 4.13 4.86 -9.82
CA LEU A 158 3.36 6.08 -9.65
C LEU A 158 1.92 5.93 -10.19
N ASP A 159 1.71 5.16 -11.24
CA ASP A 159 0.35 4.88 -11.75
C ASP A 159 -0.49 4.13 -10.72
N ASP A 160 0.11 3.20 -9.97
CA ASP A 160 -0.59 2.46 -8.92
C ASP A 160 -1.17 3.39 -7.85
N VAL A 161 -0.43 4.35 -7.30
CA VAL A 161 -1.00 5.29 -6.31
C VAL A 161 -1.88 6.38 -6.93
N THR A 162 -1.64 6.81 -8.17
CA THR A 162 -2.48 7.86 -8.78
C THR A 162 -3.85 7.37 -9.24
N HIS A 163 -3.95 6.11 -9.70
CA HIS A 163 -5.23 5.48 -9.97
C HIS A 163 -6.00 5.16 -8.68
N LEU A 164 -5.29 4.86 -7.59
CA LEU A 164 -5.89 4.52 -6.31
C LEU A 164 -6.70 5.68 -5.72
N LEU A 165 -6.31 6.94 -6.00
CA LEU A 165 -7.07 8.13 -5.61
C LEU A 165 -8.51 8.05 -6.15
N LYS A 166 -8.66 7.75 -7.44
CA LYS A 166 -9.98 7.66 -8.10
C LYS A 166 -10.79 6.47 -7.60
N VAL A 167 -10.12 5.33 -7.39
CA VAL A 167 -10.76 4.12 -6.86
C VAL A 167 -11.32 4.38 -5.47
N TYR A 168 -10.53 5.02 -4.60
CA TYR A 168 -10.93 5.40 -3.26
C TYR A 168 -12.16 6.31 -3.25
N GLU A 169 -12.12 7.42 -3.99
CA GLU A 169 -13.24 8.36 -4.06
C GLU A 169 -14.53 7.70 -4.57
N ALA A 170 -14.42 6.84 -5.58
CA ALA A 170 -15.56 6.12 -6.13
C ALA A 170 -16.15 5.09 -5.15
N LEU A 171 -15.31 4.44 -4.33
CA LEU A 171 -15.77 3.52 -3.29
C LEU A 171 -16.38 4.26 -2.11
N CYS A 172 -15.79 5.37 -1.66
CA CYS A 172 -16.40 6.22 -0.63
C CYS A 172 -17.80 6.69 -1.05
N GLY A 173 -17.95 7.19 -2.29
CA GLY A 173 -19.26 7.61 -2.80
C GLY A 173 -20.29 6.47 -2.82
N GLN A 174 -19.89 5.23 -3.11
CA GLN A 174 -20.78 4.07 -3.08
C GLN A 174 -21.14 3.62 -1.65
N LEU A 175 -20.17 3.66 -0.73
CA LEU A 175 -20.40 3.34 0.68
C LEU A 175 -21.37 4.33 1.33
N ASP A 176 -21.23 5.61 1.01
CA ASP A 176 -22.13 6.67 1.49
C ASP A 176 -23.55 6.48 0.96
N GLN A 177 -23.70 6.20 -0.34
CA GLN A 177 -25.00 5.96 -0.97
C GLN A 177 -25.70 4.70 -0.44
N SER A 178 -24.93 3.67 -0.09
CA SER A 178 -25.46 2.41 0.42
C SER A 178 -25.60 2.37 1.95
N ASN A 179 -25.09 3.38 2.66
CA ASN A 179 -25.00 3.43 4.13
C ASN A 179 -24.29 2.20 4.75
N ARG A 180 -23.24 1.70 4.07
CA ARG A 180 -22.49 0.49 4.47
C ARG A 180 -21.08 0.75 4.97
N ALA A 181 -20.70 2.01 5.22
CA ALA A 181 -19.36 2.34 5.72
C ALA A 181 -18.99 1.56 7.00
N HIS A 182 -19.95 1.36 7.91
CA HIS A 182 -19.77 0.59 9.14
C HIS A 182 -19.43 -0.89 8.92
N TRP A 183 -19.66 -1.45 7.72
CA TRP A 183 -19.34 -2.85 7.42
C TRP A 183 -17.83 -3.07 7.23
N LEU A 184 -17.06 -1.99 7.08
CA LEU A 184 -15.61 -2.06 6.98
C LEU A 184 -14.95 -2.30 8.34
N GLU A 185 -15.64 -1.99 9.45
CA GLU A 185 -15.02 -1.90 10.78
C GLU A 185 -14.36 -3.21 11.20
N GLU A 186 -15.04 -4.35 11.04
CA GLU A 186 -14.51 -5.66 11.47
C GLU A 186 -13.27 -6.07 10.66
N GLU A 187 -13.34 -5.96 9.33
CA GLU A 187 -12.22 -6.34 8.44
C GLU A 187 -11.03 -5.38 8.59
N MET A 188 -11.29 -4.08 8.74
CA MET A 188 -10.25 -3.10 9.00
C MET A 188 -9.63 -3.28 10.39
N ALA A 189 -10.41 -3.69 11.41
CA ALA A 189 -9.88 -3.99 12.74
C ALA A 189 -8.85 -5.13 12.68
N VAL A 190 -9.14 -6.19 11.91
CA VAL A 190 -8.17 -7.27 11.68
C VAL A 190 -6.92 -6.77 10.96
N LEU A 191 -7.08 -5.95 9.91
CA LEU A 191 -5.96 -5.42 9.13
C LEU A 191 -5.06 -4.46 9.96
N THR A 192 -5.65 -3.74 10.91
CA THR A 192 -4.95 -2.74 11.73
C THR A 192 -4.49 -3.25 13.10
N ASP A 193 -4.80 -4.50 13.44
CA ASP A 193 -4.27 -5.14 14.65
C ASP A 193 -2.83 -5.63 14.40
N THR A 194 -1.87 -5.15 15.20
CA THR A 194 -0.47 -5.59 15.12
C THR A 194 -0.33 -7.09 15.37
N ALA A 195 -1.19 -7.69 16.21
CA ALA A 195 -1.18 -9.12 16.50
C ALA A 195 -1.47 -9.99 15.26
N THR A 196 -2.14 -9.44 14.24
CA THR A 196 -2.35 -10.11 12.93
C THR A 196 -1.03 -10.47 12.24
N TYR A 197 0.04 -9.72 12.53
CA TYR A 197 1.35 -9.84 11.89
C TYR A 197 2.39 -10.52 12.79
N GLU A 198 2.07 -10.76 14.06
CA GLU A 198 2.94 -11.46 14.98
C GLU A 198 3.12 -12.94 14.58
N GLN A 199 4.38 -13.33 14.40
CA GLN A 199 4.76 -14.71 14.13
C GLN A 199 5.28 -15.33 15.41
N PHE A 200 4.40 -16.03 16.15
CA PHE A 200 4.83 -16.88 17.27
C PHE A 200 5.45 -18.17 16.71
N PRO A 201 6.76 -18.40 16.88
CA PRO A 201 7.43 -19.59 16.32
C PRO A 201 6.82 -20.90 16.84
N ASP A 202 6.32 -20.89 18.08
CA ASP A 202 5.68 -22.04 18.74
C ASP A 202 4.32 -22.42 18.14
N ASP A 203 3.66 -21.49 17.43
CA ASP A 203 2.38 -21.73 16.73
C ASP A 203 2.56 -21.97 15.22
N ALA A 204 3.80 -21.89 14.70
CA ALA A 204 4.08 -22.04 13.27
C ALA A 204 3.59 -23.38 12.70
N TRP A 205 3.60 -24.45 13.52
CA TRP A 205 3.10 -25.77 13.13
C TRP A 205 1.58 -25.80 12.88
N ARG A 206 0.80 -24.94 13.55
CA ARG A 206 -0.68 -24.88 13.38
C ARG A 206 -1.10 -24.32 12.04
N ARG A 207 -0.21 -23.57 11.37
CA ARG A 207 -0.43 -22.95 10.06
C ARG A 207 -0.04 -23.87 8.89
N LEU A 208 0.64 -24.99 9.15
CA LEU A 208 0.96 -26.00 8.14
C LEU A 208 -0.28 -26.83 7.80
N LYS A 209 -0.89 -26.57 6.64
CA LYS A 209 -1.85 -27.51 6.03
C LYS A 209 -1.08 -28.73 5.53
N LEU A 210 -1.03 -29.81 6.31
CA LEU A 210 -0.52 -31.09 5.87
C LEU A 210 -1.36 -31.56 4.66
N ARG A 211 -0.72 -31.67 3.49
CA ARG A 211 -1.33 -32.33 2.34
C ARG A 211 -1.55 -33.80 2.71
N SER A 212 -2.81 -34.21 2.86
CA SER A 212 -3.17 -35.63 2.93
C SER A 212 -2.65 -36.32 1.66
N ARG A 213 -1.71 -37.27 1.81
CA ARG A 213 -1.44 -38.26 0.77
C ARG A 213 -2.61 -39.24 0.79
N ASN A 214 -3.56 -39.05 -0.12
CA ASN A 214 -4.42 -40.16 -0.51
C ASN A 214 -3.55 -41.17 -1.27
N SER A 215 -3.13 -42.22 -0.56
CA SER A 215 -2.57 -43.42 -1.17
C SER A 215 -3.73 -44.19 -1.80
N GLY A 216 -3.83 -44.14 -3.12
CA GLY A 216 -4.59 -45.09 -3.94
C GLY A 216 -3.65 -46.18 -4.45
#